data_AF-A0A4Q3UHT0-F1
#
_entry.id   AF-A0A4Q3UHT0-F1
#
_cell.length_a   1.000
_cell.length_b   1.000
_cell.length_c   1.000
_cell.angle_alpha   90.00
_cell.angle_beta   90.00
_cell.angle_gamma   90.00
#
_symmetry.space_group_name_H-M   'P 1'
#
loop_
_entity.id
_entity.type
_entity.pdbx_description
1 polymer ?
#
loop_
_entity_poly.entity_id
_entity_poly.type
_entity_poly.pdbx_seq_one_letter_code
_entity_poly.pdbx_strand_id
1 'polypeptide(L)'
;MATNVETISGEQGRRVLKVRGRAAVGGAPFPIDTTAALAALTRQFEQTREPIEVEFRKLVHWIKSGERASHYLHPYPAKLLPHIAHFFLATDQYAGRSETVLDPFAGSGTVALETVLSGRRALYAEANPLGRLLTAVKTRAINATSLDAAEKAVLAAFARSRARN
;
A
#
# COMPACT_ATOMS: atom_id res chain seq x y z
N MET A 1 18.15 -16.46 5.09
CA MET A 1 17.33 -17.70 5.06
C MET A 1 16.30 -17.57 3.95
N ALA A 2 16.14 -18.63 3.16
CA ALA A 2 15.75 -18.62 1.75
C ALA A 2 14.33 -18.10 1.46
N THR A 3 14.20 -17.28 0.41
CA THR A 3 12.92 -16.87 -0.19
C THR A 3 12.61 -17.82 -1.34
N ASN A 4 11.63 -18.71 -1.17
CA ASN A 4 11.19 -19.58 -2.28
C ASN A 4 10.33 -18.78 -3.27
N VAL A 5 10.84 -18.65 -4.50
CA VAL A 5 10.13 -18.12 -5.66
C VAL A 5 9.46 -19.31 -6.35
N GLU A 6 8.13 -19.39 -6.29
CA GLU A 6 7.37 -20.33 -7.13
C GLU A 6 6.79 -19.58 -8.32
N THR A 7 7.23 -19.97 -9.51
CA THR A 7 6.65 -19.57 -10.78
C THR A 7 5.47 -20.49 -11.08
N ILE A 8 4.27 -19.92 -11.26
CA ILE A 8 3.11 -20.68 -11.75
C ILE A 8 2.78 -20.16 -13.16
N SER A 9 2.79 -21.06 -14.14
CA SER A 9 2.40 -20.78 -15.51
C SER A 9 0.88 -20.64 -15.61
N GLY A 10 0.37 -19.41 -15.75
CA GLY A 10 -1.00 -19.16 -16.15
C GLY A 10 -1.14 -19.17 -17.68
N GLU A 11 -2.21 -19.76 -18.18
CA GLU A 11 -2.49 -20.15 -19.59
C GLU A 11 -2.47 -19.03 -20.65
N GLN A 12 -2.16 -17.79 -20.33
CA GLN A 12 -2.03 -16.71 -21.31
C GLN A 12 -0.98 -15.69 -20.88
N GLY A 13 0.31 -15.99 -21.12
CA GLY A 13 1.42 -15.03 -21.36
C GLY A 13 1.71 -13.88 -20.38
N ARG A 14 0.91 -13.66 -19.33
CA ARG A 14 1.05 -12.55 -18.39
C ARG A 14 1.79 -13.04 -17.14
N ARG A 15 3.04 -12.62 -17.00
CA ARG A 15 3.82 -12.81 -15.76
C ARG A 15 3.19 -12.00 -14.63
N VAL A 16 2.44 -12.67 -13.74
CA VAL A 16 2.01 -12.09 -12.47
C VAL A 16 3.11 -12.33 -11.45
N LEU A 17 3.81 -11.27 -11.04
CA LEU A 17 4.83 -11.36 -10.00
C LEU A 17 4.16 -11.58 -8.63
N LYS A 18 4.34 -12.77 -8.07
CA LYS A 18 3.86 -13.14 -6.73
C LYS A 18 4.82 -12.56 -5.68
N VAL A 19 4.56 -11.34 -5.22
CA VAL A 19 5.30 -10.75 -4.10
C VAL A 19 4.62 -11.20 -2.80
N ARG A 20 5.24 -12.13 -2.06
CA ARG A 20 4.85 -12.44 -0.68
C ARG A 20 5.33 -11.29 0.21
N GLY A 21 4.40 -10.56 0.83
CA GLY A 21 4.70 -9.65 1.93
C GLY A 21 5.32 -10.44 3.08
N ARG A 22 6.40 -9.92 3.67
CA ARG A 22 7.03 -10.47 4.88
C ARG A 22 6.02 -10.40 6.03
N ALA A 23 6.02 -11.40 6.91
CA ALA A 23 5.23 -11.40 8.14
C ALA A 23 5.44 -10.07 8.90
N ALA A 24 4.33 -9.45 9.29
CA ALA A 24 4.29 -8.17 9.98
C ALA A 24 5.15 -8.21 11.25
N VAL A 25 5.89 -7.13 11.48
CA VAL A 25 6.41 -6.77 12.81
C VAL A 25 5.20 -6.71 13.75
N GLY A 26 5.28 -7.44 14.87
CA GLY A 26 4.14 -7.77 15.75
C GLY A 26 3.41 -6.57 16.35
N GLY A 27 2.46 -6.03 15.60
CA GLY A 27 1.46 -5.06 16.02
C GLY A 27 0.26 -5.12 15.08
N ALA A 28 -0.92 -4.71 15.54
CA ALA A 28 -2.07 -4.58 14.67
C ALA A 28 -1.71 -3.60 13.52
N PRO A 29 -1.94 -3.95 12.24
CA PRO A 29 -1.52 -3.13 11.11
C PRO A 29 -2.09 -1.71 11.14
N PHE A 30 -3.26 -1.57 11.76
CA PHE A 30 -3.90 -0.29 12.04
C PHE A 30 -4.24 -0.18 13.52
N PRO A 31 -4.04 1.00 14.13
CA PRO A 31 -4.19 1.19 15.56
C PRO A 31 -5.65 1.26 16.03
N ILE A 32 -6.59 1.60 15.13
CA ILE A 32 -7.98 1.88 15.45
C ILE A 32 -8.88 1.17 14.43
N ASP A 33 -9.87 0.43 14.94
CA ASP A 33 -10.92 -0.24 14.16
C ASP A 33 -12.02 0.77 13.77
N THR A 34 -12.38 0.79 12.49
CA THR A 34 -13.40 1.70 11.94
C THR A 34 -14.77 1.05 11.77
N THR A 35 -14.93 -0.22 12.16
CA THR A 35 -16.19 -1.00 12.03
C THR A 35 -17.39 -0.26 12.62
N ALA A 36 -17.27 0.28 13.84
CA ALA A 36 -18.37 0.99 14.49
C ALA A 36 -18.75 2.29 13.76
N ALA A 37 -17.76 3.04 13.28
CA ALA A 37 -17.97 4.29 12.54
C ALA A 37 -18.66 4.00 11.19
N LEU A 38 -18.19 2.99 10.47
CA LEU A 38 -18.82 2.54 9.23
C LEU A 38 -20.27 2.09 9.47
N ALA A 39 -20.53 1.28 10.50
CA ALA A 39 -21.87 0.83 10.83
C ALA A 39 -22.81 2.00 11.18
N ALA A 40 -22.31 3.05 11.83
CA ALA A 40 -23.09 4.25 12.11
C ALA A 40 -23.47 5.01 10.82
N LEU A 41 -22.52 5.19 9.90
CA LEU A 41 -22.76 5.81 8.60
C LEU A 41 -23.77 4.99 7.77
N THR A 42 -23.61 3.67 7.73
CA THR A 42 -24.53 2.77 7.02
C THR A 42 -25.95 2.87 7.58
N ARG A 43 -26.12 2.79 8.91
CA ARG A 43 -27.45 2.93 9.54
C ARG A 43 -28.09 4.28 9.27
N GLN A 44 -27.31 5.36 9.34
CA GLN A 44 -27.82 6.70 9.03
C GLN A 44 -28.35 6.77 7.59
N PHE A 45 -27.58 6.25 6.62
CA PHE A 45 -28.00 6.24 5.22
C PHE A 45 -29.24 5.37 5.00
N GLU A 46 -29.32 4.22 5.65
CA GLU A 46 -30.48 3.32 5.55
C GLU A 46 -31.77 3.98 6.06
N GLN A 47 -31.68 4.79 7.12
CA GLN A 47 -32.78 5.50 7.74
C GLN A 47 -33.23 6.73 6.95
N THR A 48 -32.28 7.55 6.49
CA THR A 48 -32.60 8.83 5.83
C THR A 48 -32.74 8.69 4.32
N ARG A 49 -32.03 7.75 3.70
CA ARG A 49 -31.79 7.64 2.25
C ARG A 49 -31.14 8.88 1.63
N GLU A 50 -30.55 9.74 2.46
CA GLU A 50 -29.88 10.96 2.06
C GLU A 50 -28.36 10.78 2.03
N PRO A 51 -27.63 11.41 1.08
CA PRO A 51 -26.18 11.41 1.06
C PRO A 51 -25.59 11.90 2.38
N ILE A 52 -24.58 11.19 2.88
CA ILE A 52 -23.85 11.58 4.10
C ILE A 52 -22.56 12.27 3.69
N GLU A 53 -22.37 13.50 4.14
CA GLU A 53 -21.10 14.19 4.02
C GLU A 53 -20.08 13.59 5.00
N VAL A 54 -18.93 13.16 4.47
CA VAL A 54 -17.90 12.47 5.27
C VAL A 54 -16.54 13.15 5.11
N GLU A 55 -15.97 13.57 6.24
CA GLU A 55 -14.60 14.08 6.30
C GLU A 55 -13.64 13.00 6.80
N PHE A 56 -13.10 12.19 5.89
CA PHE A 56 -12.19 11.08 6.23
C PHE A 56 -10.94 11.49 7.03
N ARG A 57 -10.49 12.74 6.90
CA ARG A 57 -9.37 13.27 7.70
C ARG A 57 -9.70 13.36 9.19
N LYS A 58 -10.96 13.61 9.54
CA LYS A 58 -11.43 13.60 10.94
C LYS A 58 -11.67 12.18 11.43
N LEU A 59 -12.28 11.33 10.59
CA LEU A 59 -12.54 9.93 10.94
C LEU A 59 -11.25 9.10 11.13
N VAL A 60 -10.19 9.47 10.42
CA VAL A 60 -8.88 8.80 10.46
C VAL A 60 -7.81 9.79 10.92
N HIS A 61 -8.09 10.52 12.00
CA HIS A 61 -7.24 11.63 12.48
C HIS A 61 -5.83 11.19 12.93
N TRP A 62 -5.63 9.90 13.23
CA TRP A 62 -4.32 9.35 13.59
C TRP A 62 -3.35 9.25 12.41
N ILE A 63 -3.86 9.33 11.17
CA ILE A 63 -3.00 9.52 10.00
C ILE A 63 -2.74 11.01 9.83
N LYS A 64 -1.51 11.41 10.13
CA LYS A 64 -1.05 12.77 9.87
C LYS A 64 -1.08 13.06 8.37
N SER A 65 -1.60 14.24 8.01
CA SER A 65 -1.44 14.79 6.67
C SER A 65 0.03 15.11 6.43
N GLY A 66 0.61 14.62 5.33
CA GLY A 66 2.04 14.77 5.02
C GLY A 66 2.63 13.47 4.52
N GLU A 67 3.97 13.39 4.47
CA GLU A 67 4.70 12.24 3.93
C GLU A 67 4.41 10.95 4.73
N ARG A 68 3.62 10.06 4.13
CA ARG A 68 3.30 8.73 4.66
C ARG A 68 3.87 7.68 3.71
N ALA A 69 4.75 6.83 4.25
CA ALA A 69 5.40 5.77 3.49
C ALA A 69 5.91 6.28 2.12
N SER A 70 5.55 5.62 1.02
CA SER A 70 5.96 5.97 -0.34
C SER A 70 4.90 6.75 -1.15
N HIS A 71 3.87 7.34 -0.50
CA HIS A 71 2.79 8.06 -1.20
C HIS A 71 3.26 9.27 -2.04
N TYR A 72 4.37 9.87 -1.65
CA TYR A 72 4.92 11.11 -2.23
C TYR A 72 6.04 10.89 -3.25
N LEU A 73 6.28 9.65 -3.64
CA LEU A 73 7.32 9.29 -4.62
C LEU A 73 7.21 10.06 -5.95
N HIS A 74 5.98 10.34 -6.42
CA HIS A 74 5.74 11.07 -7.66
C HIS A 74 4.35 11.76 -7.64
N PRO A 75 4.20 12.96 -8.23
CA PRO A 75 2.89 13.57 -8.47
C PRO A 75 2.10 12.74 -9.49
N TYR A 76 0.84 12.47 -9.22
CA TYR A 76 -0.06 11.82 -10.18
C TYR A 76 -1.42 12.52 -10.08
N PRO A 77 -2.13 12.75 -11.19
CA PRO A 77 -3.42 13.43 -11.13
C PRO A 77 -4.44 12.62 -10.33
N ALA A 78 -5.38 13.31 -9.68
CA ALA A 78 -6.54 12.72 -9.01
C ALA A 78 -6.22 11.55 -8.03
N LYS A 79 -5.13 11.66 -7.26
CA LYS A 79 -4.78 10.64 -6.26
C LYS A 79 -5.83 10.55 -5.15
N LEU A 80 -6.25 9.32 -4.85
CA LEU A 80 -7.05 9.01 -3.66
C LEU A 80 -6.28 9.42 -2.39
N LEU A 81 -7.00 9.98 -1.41
CA LEU A 81 -6.46 10.28 -0.09
C LEU A 81 -6.19 8.96 0.67
N PRO A 82 -5.00 8.81 1.30
CA PRO A 82 -4.69 7.62 2.10
C PRO A 82 -5.73 7.35 3.22
N HIS A 83 -6.29 8.41 3.81
CA HIS A 83 -7.34 8.32 4.83
C HIS A 83 -8.56 7.51 4.38
N ILE A 84 -8.96 7.64 3.11
CA ILE A 84 -10.12 6.93 2.56
C ILE A 84 -9.81 5.43 2.48
N ALA A 85 -8.69 5.07 1.84
CA ALA A 85 -8.27 3.68 1.73
C ALA A 85 -8.09 3.05 3.12
N HIS A 86 -7.45 3.77 4.05
CA HIS A 86 -7.26 3.29 5.41
C HIS A 86 -8.57 3.07 6.15
N PHE A 87 -9.53 3.99 6.05
CA PHE A 87 -10.84 3.85 6.72
C PHE A 87 -11.51 2.52 6.35
N PHE A 88 -11.47 2.15 5.06
CA PHE A 88 -12.09 0.92 4.58
C PHE A 88 -11.24 -0.35 4.82
N LEU A 89 -9.92 -0.20 4.98
CA LEU A 89 -9.05 -1.33 5.33
C LEU A 89 -8.99 -1.58 6.85
N ALA A 90 -9.42 -0.61 7.66
CA ALA A 90 -9.43 -0.68 9.12
C ALA A 90 -10.72 -1.25 9.71
N THR A 91 -11.70 -1.59 8.87
CA THR A 91 -12.94 -2.28 9.27
C THR A 91 -12.82 -3.78 9.00
N ASP A 92 -13.41 -4.61 9.85
CA ASP A 92 -13.50 -6.06 9.65
C ASP A 92 -14.77 -6.45 8.85
N GLN A 93 -15.62 -5.49 8.45
CA GLN A 93 -16.87 -5.77 7.71
C GLN A 93 -16.66 -6.16 6.24
N TYR A 94 -15.59 -5.67 5.61
CA TYR A 94 -15.37 -5.87 4.17
C TYR A 94 -14.24 -6.85 3.87
N ALA A 95 -13.12 -6.71 4.57
CA ALA A 95 -11.96 -7.54 4.33
C ALA A 95 -11.24 -7.93 5.63
N GLY A 96 -11.25 -9.23 5.92
CA GLY A 96 -10.52 -9.81 7.05
C GLY A 96 -9.02 -9.52 7.00
N ARG A 97 -8.33 -9.70 8.12
CA ARG A 97 -6.90 -9.37 8.29
C ARG A 97 -5.93 -10.12 7.38
N SER A 98 -6.36 -11.19 6.73
CA SER A 98 -5.53 -12.01 5.82
C SER A 98 -6.06 -12.05 4.39
N GLU A 99 -7.00 -11.18 4.06
CA GLU A 99 -7.63 -11.18 2.75
C GLU A 99 -6.83 -10.38 1.71
N THR A 100 -7.26 -10.56 0.46
CA THR A 100 -6.68 -9.88 -0.70
C THR A 100 -7.59 -8.75 -1.15
N VAL A 101 -7.02 -7.58 -1.37
CA VAL A 101 -7.76 -6.39 -1.85
C VAL A 101 -7.38 -6.14 -3.30
N LEU A 102 -8.39 -5.96 -4.16
CA LEU A 102 -8.22 -5.62 -5.56
C LEU A 102 -8.61 -4.16 -5.80
N ASP A 103 -7.69 -3.41 -6.40
CA ASP A 103 -7.97 -2.08 -6.97
C ASP A 103 -7.87 -2.14 -8.51
N PRO A 104 -9.00 -2.20 -9.25
CA PRO A 104 -8.98 -2.32 -10.70
C PRO A 104 -8.57 -1.03 -11.42
N PHE A 105 -8.49 0.11 -10.72
CA PHE A 105 -8.17 1.44 -11.26
C PHE A 105 -7.15 2.15 -10.38
N ALA A 106 -6.00 1.52 -10.17
CA ALA A 106 -5.10 1.87 -9.09
C ALA A 106 -4.43 3.24 -9.21
N GLY A 107 -4.39 3.84 -10.40
CA GLY A 107 -3.70 5.09 -10.64
C GLY A 107 -2.24 5.00 -10.20
N SER A 108 -1.86 5.78 -9.18
CA SER A 108 -0.52 5.74 -8.58
C SER A 108 -0.38 4.79 -7.39
N GLY A 109 -1.39 3.98 -7.08
CA GLY A 109 -1.29 2.86 -6.14
C GLY A 109 -1.61 3.17 -4.68
N THR A 110 -2.46 4.17 -4.37
CA THR A 110 -2.80 4.52 -2.98
C THR A 110 -3.39 3.32 -2.23
N VAL A 111 -4.43 2.67 -2.79
CA VAL A 111 -5.10 1.53 -2.15
C VAL A 111 -4.16 0.34 -2.04
N ALA A 112 -3.39 0.07 -3.09
CA ALA A 112 -2.41 -1.01 -3.09
C ALA A 112 -1.35 -0.82 -1.99
N LEU A 113 -0.83 0.41 -1.82
CA LEU A 113 0.13 0.72 -0.76
C LEU A 113 -0.49 0.58 0.63
N GLU A 114 -1.65 1.17 0.89
CA GLU A 114 -2.31 1.04 2.20
C GLU A 114 -2.68 -0.41 2.52
N THR A 115 -3.05 -1.21 1.51
CA THR A 115 -3.29 -2.65 1.67
C THR A 115 -2.03 -3.37 2.14
N VAL A 116 -0.89 -3.12 1.50
CA VAL A 116 0.40 -3.72 1.90
C VAL A 116 0.82 -3.27 3.30
N LEU A 117 0.65 -1.98 3.62
CA LEU A 117 0.89 -1.46 4.98
C LEU A 117 -0.03 -2.11 6.03
N SER A 118 -1.23 -2.53 5.62
CA SER A 118 -2.16 -3.27 6.47
C SER A 118 -1.80 -4.74 6.68
N GLY A 119 -0.67 -5.21 6.14
CA GLY A 119 -0.27 -6.62 6.20
C GLY A 119 -1.08 -7.53 5.28
N ARG A 120 -1.91 -6.97 4.39
CA ARG A 120 -2.75 -7.70 3.44
C ARG A 120 -2.08 -7.80 2.07
N ARG A 121 -2.64 -8.65 1.21
CA ARG A 121 -2.20 -8.80 -0.18
C ARG A 121 -2.93 -7.80 -1.07
N ALA A 122 -2.19 -7.01 -1.83
CA ALA A 122 -2.74 -6.13 -2.85
C ALA A 122 -2.70 -6.79 -4.24
N LEU A 123 -3.81 -6.70 -4.96
CA LEU A 123 -3.89 -6.88 -6.41
C LEU A 123 -4.31 -5.55 -7.03
N TYR A 124 -3.79 -5.23 -8.21
CA TYR A 124 -4.11 -3.98 -8.86
C TYR A 124 -4.05 -4.08 -10.38
N ALA A 125 -4.86 -3.25 -11.03
CA ALA A 125 -4.79 -3.00 -12.46
C ALA A 125 -4.76 -1.49 -12.72
N GLU A 126 -4.10 -1.10 -13.80
CA GLU A 126 -4.03 0.29 -14.26
C GLU A 126 -3.65 0.27 -15.75
N ALA A 127 -4.31 1.11 -16.55
CA ALA A 127 -4.06 1.20 -17.97
C ALA A 127 -2.76 1.97 -18.28
N ASN A 128 -2.48 3.04 -17.52
CA ASN A 128 -1.30 3.87 -17.68
C ASN A 128 -0.03 3.11 -17.22
N PRO A 129 0.96 2.89 -18.11
CA PRO A 129 2.22 2.24 -17.74
C PRO A 129 2.97 2.94 -16.59
N LEU A 130 2.89 4.28 -16.51
CA LEU A 130 3.50 5.05 -15.42
C LEU A 130 2.81 4.74 -14.09
N GLY A 131 1.47 4.73 -14.06
CA GLY A 131 0.70 4.39 -12.85
C GLY A 131 1.01 2.99 -12.34
N ARG A 132 1.14 2.02 -13.26
CA ARG A 132 1.60 0.66 -12.94
C ARG A 132 3.00 0.63 -12.34
N LEU A 133 3.96 1.35 -12.92
CA LEU A 133 5.33 1.42 -12.41
C LEU A 133 5.36 2.06 -11.02
N LEU A 134 4.67 3.18 -10.83
CA LEU A 134 4.57 3.86 -9.54
C LEU A 134 3.98 2.92 -8.47
N THR A 135 2.89 2.23 -8.79
CA THR A 135 2.25 1.28 -7.87
C THR A 135 3.21 0.14 -7.51
N ALA A 136 3.91 -0.42 -8.51
CA ALA A 136 4.88 -1.49 -8.29
C ALA A 136 6.06 -1.06 -7.40
N VAL A 137 6.60 0.15 -7.62
CA VAL A 137 7.70 0.68 -6.81
C VAL A 137 7.23 0.98 -5.38
N LYS A 138 6.07 1.62 -5.22
CA LYS A 138 5.53 1.97 -3.89
C LYS A 138 5.27 0.76 -3.02
N THR A 139 4.77 -0.33 -3.61
CA THR A 139 4.39 -1.55 -2.90
C THR A 139 5.55 -2.54 -2.72
N ARG A 140 6.71 -2.28 -3.33
CA ARG A 140 7.87 -3.15 -3.23
C ARG A 140 8.55 -3.01 -1.88
N ALA A 141 8.46 -4.06 -1.06
CA ALA A 141 9.26 -4.16 0.16
C ALA A 141 10.76 -4.22 -0.19
N ILE A 142 11.55 -3.34 0.43
CA ILE A 142 13.01 -3.32 0.30
C ILE A 142 13.59 -4.21 1.40
N ASN A 143 14.46 -5.15 1.02
CA ASN A 143 15.18 -5.97 2.00
C ASN A 143 16.26 -5.11 2.68
N ALA A 144 16.15 -4.94 4.00
CA ALA A 144 17.10 -4.13 4.78
C ALA A 144 18.55 -4.59 4.62
N THR A 145 18.82 -5.89 4.71
CA THR A 145 20.18 -6.43 4.54
C THR A 145 20.75 -6.13 3.15
N SER A 146 19.93 -6.26 2.10
CA SER A 146 20.37 -5.90 0.74
C SER A 146 20.58 -4.40 0.57
N LEU A 147 19.77 -3.58 1.25
CA LEU A 147 19.92 -2.13 1.26
C LEU A 147 21.23 -1.71 1.93
N ASP A 148 21.52 -2.24 3.13
CA ASP A 148 22.76 -1.96 3.87
C ASP A 148 24.00 -2.37 3.05
N ALA A 149 23.93 -3.51 2.36
CA ALA A 149 25.00 -3.97 1.49
C ALA A 149 25.20 -3.04 0.29
N ALA A 150 24.11 -2.58 -0.33
CA ALA A 150 24.16 -1.64 -1.44
C ALA A 150 24.72 -0.27 -1.01
N GLU A 151 24.30 0.23 0.16
CA GLU A 151 24.82 1.48 0.74
C GLU A 151 26.33 1.40 0.94
N LYS A 152 26.82 0.36 1.61
CA LYS A 152 28.27 0.14 1.83
C LYS A 152 29.04 0.09 0.52
N ALA A 153 28.50 -0.57 -0.50
CA ALA A 153 29.14 -0.66 -1.81
C ALA A 153 29.24 0.72 -2.51
N VAL A 154 28.19 1.54 -2.44
CA VAL A 154 28.15 2.90 -2.98
C VAL A 154 29.16 3.80 -2.26
N LEU A 155 29.19 3.78 -0.92
CA LEU A 155 30.13 4.58 -0.13
C LEU A 155 31.59 4.21 -0.43
N ALA A 156 31.89 2.91 -0.56
CA ALA A 156 33.23 2.46 -0.92
C ALA A 156 33.63 2.90 -2.34
N ALA A 157 32.70 2.88 -3.30
CA ALA A 157 32.94 3.37 -4.66
C ALA A 157 33.21 4.88 -4.68
N PHE A 158 32.44 5.65 -3.90
CA PHE A 158 32.62 7.09 -3.75
C PHE A 158 33.98 7.45 -3.12
N ALA A 159 34.40 6.75 -2.07
CA ALA A 159 35.71 6.96 -1.46
C ALA A 159 36.86 6.72 -2.46
N ARG A 160 36.76 5.67 -3.29
CA ARG A 160 37.75 5.36 -4.34
C ARG A 160 37.79 6.41 -5.45
N SER A 161 36.66 7.03 -5.81
CA SER A 161 36.65 8.07 -6.85
C SER A 161 37.30 9.36 -6.37
N ARG A 162 37.22 9.67 -5.07
CA ARG A 162 37.87 10.84 -4.46
C ARG A 162 39.38 10.70 -4.28
N ALA A 163 39.89 9.48 -4.11
CA ALA A 163 41.33 9.21 -3.96
C ALA A 163 42.12 9.20 -5.28
N ARG A 164 41.45 9.38 -6.43
CA ARG A 164 42.06 9.42 -7.76
C ARG A 164 42.26 10.84 -8.32
N ASN A 165 41.96 11.87 -7.51
CA ASN A 165 42.32 13.27 -7.76
C ASN A 165 43.42 13.69 -6.77
#